data_AF-A0AAW2T824-F1
#
_entry.id   AF-A0AAW2T824-F1
#
_cell.length_a   1.000
_cell.length_b   1.000
_cell.length_c   1.000
_cell.angle_alpha   90.00
_cell.angle_beta   90.00
_cell.angle_gamma   90.00
#
_symmetry.space_group_name_H-M   'P 1'
#
loop_
_entity.id
_entity.type
_entity.pdbx_description
1 polymer ?
#
loop_
_entity_poly.entity_id
_entity_poly.type
_entity_poly.pdbx_seq_one_letter_code
_entity_poly.pdbx_strand_id
1 'polypeptide(L)'
;MSMQKLWYVAVEVVFVIALLVLPIVLSTNDEPIPADKAQLNSWFDRNVGPLASREGSLDPAVVEAEKNVTVVQVRADGSGDFKTITDAIKSVPQGNKHRVIISIGLETTQKK
;
A
#
# COMPACT_ATOMS: atom_id res chain seq x y z
N MET A 1 -14.30 17.18 -51.81
CA MET A 1 -14.16 17.46 -50.36
C MET A 1 -13.11 18.56 -50.22
N SER A 2 -13.38 19.67 -49.51
CA SER A 2 -12.40 20.77 -49.44
C SER A 2 -11.18 20.35 -48.60
N MET A 3 -10.00 20.89 -48.91
CA MET A 3 -8.76 20.65 -48.15
C MET A 3 -8.97 20.94 -46.65
N GLN A 4 -9.82 21.93 -46.35
CA GLN A 4 -10.23 22.31 -45.01
C GLN A 4 -11.10 21.24 -44.29
N LYS A 5 -11.71 20.29 -44.99
CA LYS A 5 -12.42 19.17 -44.36
C LYS A 5 -11.48 17.99 -44.10
N LEU A 6 -10.46 17.82 -44.95
CA LEU A 6 -9.47 16.74 -44.78
C LEU A 6 -8.58 16.93 -43.54
N TRP A 7 -8.04 18.13 -43.30
CA TRP A 7 -7.20 18.37 -42.11
C TRP A 7 -8.00 18.23 -40.80
N TYR A 8 -9.26 18.70 -40.80
CA TYR A 8 -10.13 18.62 -39.63
C TYR A 8 -10.41 17.15 -39.26
N VAL A 9 -10.75 16.33 -40.25
CA VAL A 9 -10.92 14.88 -40.06
C VAL A 9 -9.62 14.22 -39.59
N ALA A 10 -8.47 14.61 -40.12
CA ALA A 10 -7.18 14.06 -39.69
C ALA A 10 -6.86 14.38 -38.22
N VAL A 11 -7.15 15.60 -37.76
CA VAL A 11 -6.95 16.01 -36.36
C VAL A 11 -7.89 15.24 -35.42
N GLU A 12 -9.17 15.08 -35.77
CA GLU A 12 -10.12 14.30 -34.98
C GLU A 12 -9.69 12.84 -34.86
N VAL A 13 -9.24 12.22 -35.97
CA VAL A 13 -8.75 10.84 -35.96
C VAL A 13 -7.51 10.68 -35.06
N VAL A 14 -6.56 11.61 -35.13
CA VAL A 14 -5.37 11.60 -34.26
C VAL A 14 -5.77 11.76 -32.78
N PHE A 15 -6.72 12.63 -32.47
CA PHE A 15 -7.19 12.84 -31.11
C PHE A 15 -7.92 11.61 -30.55
N VAL A 16 -8.77 10.97 -31.36
CA VAL A 16 -9.46 9.72 -31.00
C VAL A 16 -8.46 8.57 -30.79
N ILE A 17 -7.47 8.43 -31.65
CA ILE A 17 -6.40 7.43 -31.49
C ILE A 17 -5.62 7.72 -30.21
N ALA A 18 -5.25 8.98 -29.95
CA ALA A 18 -4.54 9.37 -28.74
C ALA A 18 -5.35 8.99 -27.48
N LEU A 19 -6.65 9.29 -27.44
CA LEU A 19 -7.53 8.91 -26.33
C LEU A 19 -7.66 7.39 -26.15
N LEU A 20 -7.65 6.62 -27.24
CA LEU A 20 -7.74 5.15 -27.21
C LEU A 20 -6.47 4.46 -26.71
N VAL A 21 -5.29 5.10 -26.84
CA VAL A 21 -4.00 4.53 -26.41
C VAL A 21 -3.55 5.02 -25.03
N LEU A 22 -4.28 5.93 -24.38
CA LEU A 22 -3.97 6.33 -23.01
C LEU A 22 -4.20 5.14 -22.06
N PRO A 23 -3.26 4.85 -21.14
CA PRO A 23 -3.47 3.86 -20.10
C PRO A 23 -4.60 4.35 -19.18
N ILE A 24 -5.77 3.75 -19.30
CA ILE A 24 -6.91 4.03 -18.42
C ILE A 24 -6.67 3.31 -17.09
N VAL A 25 -6.44 4.08 -16.01
CA VAL A 25 -6.41 3.54 -14.65
C VAL A 25 -7.81 3.63 -14.08
N LEU A 26 -8.54 2.51 -14.08
CA LEU A 26 -9.81 2.39 -13.37
C LEU A 26 -9.52 1.98 -11.93
N SER A 27 -10.05 2.71 -10.95
CA SER A 27 -10.07 2.24 -9.56
C SER A 27 -11.06 1.08 -9.49
N THR A 28 -10.58 -0.16 -9.36
CA THR A 28 -11.45 -1.35 -9.50
C THR A 28 -12.15 -1.76 -8.20
N ASN A 29 -11.74 -1.24 -7.05
CA ASN A 29 -12.18 -1.78 -5.76
C ASN A 29 -12.77 -0.69 -4.86
N ASP A 30 -14.07 -0.44 -5.04
CA ASP A 30 -14.89 0.37 -4.12
C ASP A 30 -15.45 -0.46 -2.95
N GLU A 31 -14.92 -1.66 -2.67
CA GLU A 31 -15.37 -2.48 -1.54
C GLU A 31 -14.92 -1.84 -0.22
N PRO A 32 -15.83 -1.28 0.59
CA PRO A 32 -15.45 -0.60 1.82
C PRO A 32 -14.89 -1.59 2.84
N ILE A 33 -14.02 -1.10 3.74
CA ILE A 33 -13.53 -1.89 4.87
C ILE A 33 -14.74 -2.35 5.71
N PRO A 34 -14.88 -3.65 6.02
CA PRO A 34 -16.03 -4.17 6.73
C PRO A 34 -16.06 -3.69 8.18
N ALA A 35 -17.26 -3.37 8.68
CA ALA A 35 -17.46 -3.04 10.10
C ALA A 35 -17.31 -4.27 11.01
N ASP A 36 -17.64 -5.46 10.50
CA ASP A 36 -17.46 -6.72 11.20
C ASP A 36 -16.00 -7.18 11.14
N LYS A 37 -15.35 -7.21 12.30
CA LYS A 37 -13.96 -7.64 12.45
C LYS A 37 -13.72 -9.06 11.93
N ALA A 38 -14.70 -9.95 11.99
CA ALA A 38 -14.56 -11.33 11.51
C ALA A 38 -14.30 -11.40 10.00
N GLN A 39 -14.70 -10.36 9.25
CA GLN A 39 -14.56 -10.29 7.80
C GLN A 39 -13.27 -9.61 7.35
N LEU A 40 -12.53 -8.99 8.28
CA LEU A 40 -11.37 -8.15 7.95
C LEU A 40 -10.27 -8.92 7.21
N ASN A 41 -9.97 -10.15 7.64
CA ASN A 41 -8.92 -10.96 7.00
C ASN A 41 -9.31 -11.31 5.57
N SER A 42 -10.54 -11.80 5.35
CA SER A 42 -11.04 -12.12 4.01
C SER A 42 -11.09 -10.88 3.11
N TRP A 43 -11.47 -9.73 3.65
CA TRP A 43 -11.44 -8.46 2.93
C TRP A 43 -10.00 -8.07 2.56
N PHE A 44 -9.05 -8.17 3.48
CA PHE A 44 -7.65 -7.85 3.26
C PHE A 44 -7.02 -8.76 2.20
N ASP A 45 -7.27 -10.07 2.26
CA ASP A 45 -6.71 -11.03 1.31
C ASP A 45 -7.21 -10.78 -0.12
N ARG A 46 -8.48 -10.38 -0.28
CA ARG A 46 -9.06 -10.07 -1.60
C ARG A 46 -8.64 -8.69 -2.14
N ASN A 47 -8.54 -7.68 -1.27
CA ASN A 47 -8.34 -6.29 -1.69
C ASN A 47 -6.87 -5.85 -1.67
N VAL A 48 -6.05 -6.43 -0.80
CA VAL A 48 -4.62 -6.13 -0.67
C VAL A 48 -3.77 -7.32 -1.11
N GLY A 49 -4.05 -8.50 -0.54
CA GLY A 49 -3.36 -9.75 -0.85
C GLY A 49 -1.86 -9.77 -0.52
N PRO A 50 -1.18 -10.90 -0.80
CA PRO A 50 0.26 -11.04 -0.57
C PRO A 50 1.07 -10.20 -1.57
N LEU A 51 2.28 -9.80 -1.19
CA LEU A 51 3.19 -8.99 -2.04
C LEU A 51 3.40 -9.63 -3.42
N ALA A 52 3.57 -10.96 -3.48
CA ALA A 52 3.79 -11.71 -4.71
C ALA A 52 2.69 -11.49 -5.77
N SER A 53 1.45 -11.20 -5.35
CA SER A 53 0.33 -10.96 -6.26
C SER A 53 0.29 -9.52 -6.80
N ARG A 54 1.03 -8.59 -6.19
CA ARG A 54 0.94 -7.15 -6.49
C ARG A 54 2.27 -6.47 -6.80
N GLU A 55 3.41 -7.14 -6.66
CA GLU A 55 4.72 -6.49 -6.84
C GLU A 55 4.94 -5.89 -8.24
N GLY A 56 4.30 -6.43 -9.28
CA GLY A 56 4.41 -5.89 -10.64
C GLY A 56 3.74 -4.53 -10.88
N SER A 57 2.87 -4.08 -9.97
CA SER A 57 2.19 -2.78 -10.06
C SER A 57 2.65 -1.76 -9.01
N LEU A 58 3.57 -2.14 -8.13
CA LEU A 58 4.08 -1.28 -7.07
C LEU A 58 5.37 -0.59 -7.48
N ASP A 59 5.67 0.53 -6.82
CA ASP A 59 6.96 1.18 -6.93
C ASP A 59 8.09 0.20 -6.50
N PRO A 60 9.20 0.08 -7.27
CA PRO A 60 10.29 -0.84 -6.94
C PRO A 60 10.85 -0.67 -5.53
N ALA A 61 10.92 0.56 -5.00
CA ALA A 61 11.38 0.80 -3.64
C ALA A 61 10.40 0.27 -2.59
N VAL A 62 9.09 0.29 -2.88
CA VAL A 62 8.07 -0.33 -2.02
C VAL A 62 8.21 -1.85 -2.04
N VAL A 63 8.43 -2.46 -3.20
CA VAL A 63 8.66 -3.90 -3.32
C VAL A 63 9.90 -4.33 -2.55
N GLU A 64 11.00 -3.59 -2.67
CA GLU A 64 12.23 -3.85 -1.93
C GLU A 64 12.01 -3.74 -0.42
N ALA A 65 11.22 -2.75 0.02
CA ALA A 65 10.93 -2.55 1.43
C ALA A 65 10.10 -3.69 2.03
N GLU A 66 9.14 -4.23 1.28
CA GLU A 66 8.24 -5.29 1.74
C GLU A 66 8.87 -6.69 1.71
N LYS A 67 9.99 -6.89 0.99
CA LYS A 67 10.71 -8.18 0.93
C LYS A 67 11.43 -8.54 2.24
N ASN A 68 11.86 -7.55 3.02
CA ASN A 68 12.70 -7.72 4.20
C ASN A 68 12.05 -7.13 5.45
N VAL A 69 10.91 -7.68 5.86
CA VAL A 69 10.15 -7.17 7.02
C VAL A 69 10.90 -7.45 8.32
N THR A 70 11.06 -6.42 9.15
CA THR A 70 11.52 -6.54 10.54
C THR A 70 10.34 -6.27 11.48
N VAL A 71 10.14 -7.12 12.48
CA VAL A 71 9.14 -6.91 13.53
C VAL A 71 9.85 -6.65 14.84
N VAL A 72 9.53 -5.54 15.51
CA VAL A 72 10.03 -5.21 16.85
C VAL A 72 8.87 -5.19 17.84
N GLN A 73 9.05 -5.82 18.99
CA GLN A 73 8.04 -5.97 20.03
C GLN A 73 8.21 -4.91 21.10
N VAL A 74 7.13 -4.17 21.39
CA VAL A 74 7.09 -3.22 22.51
C VAL A 74 6.23 -3.77 23.63
N ARG A 75 6.83 -4.00 24.80
CA ARG A 75 6.14 -4.51 26.00
C ARG A 75 6.66 -3.79 27.25
N ALA A 76 5.78 -3.14 27.98
CA ALA A 76 6.18 -2.37 29.16
C ALA A 76 6.66 -3.22 30.35
N ASP A 77 6.21 -4.47 30.43
CA ASP A 77 6.71 -5.46 31.39
C ASP A 77 8.17 -5.89 31.12
N GLY A 78 8.74 -5.48 29.98
CA GLY A 78 10.10 -5.81 29.55
C GLY A 78 10.23 -7.15 28.83
N SER A 79 9.13 -7.82 28.48
CA SER A 79 9.15 -9.08 27.71
C SER A 79 9.39 -8.92 26.20
N GLY A 80 9.39 -7.68 25.70
CA GLY A 80 9.65 -7.33 24.29
C GLY A 80 11.04 -6.74 24.08
N ASP A 81 11.36 -6.42 22.82
CA ASP A 81 12.62 -5.78 22.42
C ASP A 81 12.78 -4.38 23.05
N PHE A 82 11.67 -3.65 23.21
CA PHE A 82 11.64 -2.33 23.81
C PHE A 82 10.54 -2.22 24.86
N LYS A 83 10.77 -1.40 25.89
CA LYS A 83 9.73 -1.04 26.88
C LYS A 83 8.81 0.08 26.39
N THR A 84 9.33 0.97 25.54
CA THR A 84 8.60 2.16 25.10
C THR A 84 8.53 2.23 23.57
N ILE A 85 7.46 2.85 23.07
CA ILE A 85 7.30 3.13 21.64
C ILE A 85 8.42 4.07 21.15
N THR A 86 8.82 5.04 21.99
CA THR A 86 9.88 5.99 21.66
C THR A 86 11.22 5.30 21.39
N ASP A 87 11.59 4.32 22.20
CA ASP A 87 12.84 3.59 22.00
C ASP A 87 12.77 2.70 20.75
N ALA A 88 11.63 2.09 20.48
CA ALA A 88 11.40 1.36 19.25
C ALA A 88 11.53 2.27 18.01
N ILE A 89 10.95 3.48 18.04
CA ILE A 89 11.10 4.45 16.95
C ILE A 89 12.56 4.85 16.74
N LYS A 90 13.31 5.11 17.83
CA LYS A 90 14.73 5.46 17.75
C LYS A 90 15.61 4.35 17.18
N SER A 91 15.16 3.10 17.25
CA SER A 91 15.89 1.96 16.67
C SER A 91 15.77 1.88 15.15
N VAL A 92 14.80 2.58 14.55
CA VAL A 92 14.64 2.61 13.08
C VAL A 92 15.74 3.49 12.48
N PRO A 93 16.57 2.96 11.56
CA PRO A 93 17.67 3.74 11.00
C PRO A 93 17.14 4.89 10.13
N GLN A 94 17.86 6.02 10.12
CA GLN A 94 17.59 7.09 9.18
C GLN A 94 17.77 6.59 7.74
N GLY A 95 16.82 6.90 6.86
CA GLY A 95 16.84 6.39 5.48
C GLY A 95 16.53 4.88 5.37
N ASN A 96 15.86 4.30 6.37
CA ASN A 96 15.42 2.92 6.37
C ASN A 96 14.70 2.53 5.06
N LYS A 97 15.19 1.46 4.42
CA LYS A 97 14.68 0.95 3.14
C LYS A 97 13.80 -0.30 3.28
N HIS A 98 13.54 -0.74 4.51
CA HIS A 98 12.79 -1.96 4.78
C HIS A 98 11.59 -1.69 5.67
N ARG A 99 10.53 -2.49 5.56
CA ARG A 99 9.38 -2.33 6.44
C ARG A 99 9.73 -2.73 7.88
N VAL A 100 9.59 -1.80 8.81
CA VAL A 100 9.67 -2.08 10.26
C VAL A 100 8.27 -2.03 10.85
N ILE A 101 7.83 -3.14 11.45
CA ILE A 101 6.56 -3.26 12.14
C ILE A 101 6.82 -3.14 13.64
N ILE A 102 6.36 -2.05 14.24
CA ILE A 102 6.37 -1.87 15.69
C ILE A 102 5.10 -2.51 16.25
N SER A 103 5.24 -3.71 16.81
CA SER A 103 4.14 -4.49 17.39
C SER A 103 4.03 -4.20 18.89
N ILE A 104 2.95 -3.52 19.25
CA ILE A 104 2.72 -3.03 20.61
C ILE A 104 1.85 -4.02 21.36
N GLY A 105 2.36 -4.60 22.45
CA GLY A 105 1.58 -5.46 23.32
C GLY A 105 0.67 -4.68 24.26
N LEU A 106 -0.37 -5.36 24.74
CA LEU A 106 -1.28 -4.82 25.74
C LEU A 106 -0.58 -4.66 27.09
N GLU A 107 -0.80 -3.52 27.72
CA GLU A 107 -0.54 -3.33 29.14
C GLU A 107 -1.57 -4.14 29.93
N THR A 108 -1.14 -5.11 30.74
CA THR A 108 -2.04 -5.67 31.75
C THR A 108 -2.16 -4.63 32.86
N THR A 109 -3.22 -3.82 32.81
CA THR A 109 -3.56 -2.91 33.90
C THR A 109 -3.53 -3.69 35.22
N GLN A 110 -2.66 -3.30 36.15
CA GLN A 110 -2.73 -3.73 37.54
C GLN A 110 -4.11 -3.32 38.05
N LYS A 111 -4.97 -4.32 38.34
CA LYS A 111 -6.23 -4.09 39.04
C LYS A 111 -5.89 -3.38 40.35
N LYS A 112 -6.37 -2.15 40.49
CA LYS A 112 -6.34 -1.43 41.75
C LYS A 112 -7.45 -1.94 42.66
#